data_AF-A0A5J4P9Y3-F1
#
_entry.id   AF-A0A5J4P9Y3-F1
#
_cell.length_a   1.000
_cell.length_b   1.000
_cell.length_c   1.000
_cell.angle_alpha   90.00
_cell.angle_beta   90.00
_cell.angle_gamma   90.00
#
_symmetry.space_group_name_H-M   'P 1'
#
loop_
_entity.id
_entity.type
_entity.pdbx_description
1 polymer ?
#
loop_
_entity_poly.entity_id
_entity_poly.type
_entity_poly.pdbx_seq_one_letter_code
_entity_poly.pdbx_strand_id
1 'polypeptide(L)'
;MKRKTGNCFITILFVLFLSPVVIVAQEDAVFRVVCWNVENLFDTRHDSLKRDEDFLPTSFRRWYYERYKEKLAHVARVIATTAEKHIPALVGLCEVENENVMRDLTR
;
A
#
# COMPACT_ATOMS: atom_id res chain seq x y z
N MET A 1 -49.29 51.36 -6.36
CA MET A 1 -48.86 49.96 -6.60
C MET A 1 -47.50 49.74 -5.94
N LYS A 2 -47.48 49.37 -4.64
CA LYS A 2 -46.24 49.23 -3.86
C LYS A 2 -45.56 47.91 -4.24
N ARG A 3 -44.35 47.98 -4.79
CA ARG A 3 -43.59 46.83 -5.30
C ARG A 3 -43.24 45.86 -4.17
N LYS A 4 -43.66 44.59 -4.28
CA LYS A 4 -43.39 43.44 -3.37
C LYS A 4 -41.91 42.98 -3.39
N THR A 5 -40.96 43.82 -3.77
CA THR A 5 -39.58 43.40 -4.06
C THR A 5 -38.78 43.02 -2.81
N GLY A 6 -39.12 43.56 -1.62
CA GLY A 6 -38.39 43.30 -0.37
C GLY A 6 -38.61 41.91 0.23
N ASN A 7 -39.81 41.34 0.08
CA ASN A 7 -40.12 40.05 0.71
C ASN A 7 -39.42 38.88 0.01
N CYS A 8 -39.32 38.93 -1.32
CA CYS A 8 -38.65 37.88 -2.10
C CYS A 8 -37.16 37.79 -1.76
N PHE A 9 -36.51 38.94 -1.55
CA PHE A 9 -35.10 39.00 -1.18
C PHE A 9 -34.82 38.35 0.18
N ILE A 10 -35.71 38.58 1.16
CA ILE A 10 -35.64 37.97 2.49
C ILE A 10 -35.86 36.47 2.41
N THR A 11 -36.81 36.01 1.59
CA THR A 11 -37.06 34.57 1.40
C THR A 11 -35.85 33.87 0.78
N ILE A 12 -35.16 34.50 -0.18
CA ILE A 12 -33.94 33.94 -0.79
C ILE A 12 -32.81 33.82 0.24
N LEU A 13 -32.58 34.87 1.05
CA LEU A 13 -31.59 34.84 2.13
C LEU A 13 -31.90 33.73 3.16
N PHE A 14 -33.17 33.54 3.50
CA PHE A 14 -33.61 32.52 4.44
C PHE A 14 -33.38 31.09 3.90
N VAL A 15 -33.64 30.87 2.60
CA VAL A 15 -33.37 29.58 1.94
C VAL A 15 -31.87 29.29 1.85
N LEU A 16 -31.04 30.30 1.57
CA LEU A 16 -29.58 30.13 1.55
C LEU A 16 -29.02 29.82 2.94
N PHE A 17 -29.57 30.45 3.99
CA PHE A 17 -29.19 30.18 5.38
C PHE A 17 -29.59 28.77 5.86
N LEU A 18 -30.72 28.25 5.36
CA LEU A 18 -31.19 26.90 5.67
C LEU A 18 -30.54 25.81 4.81
N SER A 19 -29.71 26.17 3.82
CA SER A 19 -29.01 25.17 3.03
C SER A 19 -27.95 24.49 3.90
N PRO A 20 -27.94 23.14 3.96
CA PRO A 20 -26.93 22.44 4.73
C PRO A 20 -25.56 22.66 4.08
N VAL A 21 -24.69 23.39 4.77
CA VAL A 21 -23.27 23.46 4.41
C VAL A 21 -22.66 22.12 4.75
N VAL A 22 -22.40 21.30 3.74
CA VAL A 22 -21.66 20.05 3.90
C VAL A 22 -20.19 20.42 4.11
N ILE A 23 -19.75 20.44 5.36
CA ILE A 23 -18.33 20.59 5.70
C ILE A 23 -17.69 19.20 5.55
N VAL A 24 -16.87 19.02 4.53
CA VAL A 24 -16.03 17.83 4.38
C VAL A 24 -14.74 18.08 5.17
N ALA A 25 -14.41 17.20 6.11
CA ALA A 25 -13.12 17.27 6.81
C ALA A 25 -11.98 16.95 5.82
N GLN A 26 -10.86 17.65 5.95
CA GLN A 26 -9.69 17.39 5.12
C GLN A 26 -9.12 16.02 5.50
N GLU A 27 -8.97 15.12 4.52
CA GLU A 27 -8.34 13.83 4.77
C GLU A 27 -6.84 14.07 4.98
N ASP A 28 -6.34 13.76 6.18
CA ASP A 28 -4.90 13.83 6.46
C ASP A 28 -4.18 12.88 5.51
N ALA A 29 -3.36 13.45 4.62
CA ALA A 29 -2.52 12.67 3.72
C ALA A 29 -1.42 11.97 4.55
N VAL A 30 -1.68 10.73 4.97
CA VAL A 30 -0.73 9.95 5.77
C VAL A 30 0.38 9.41 4.87
N PHE A 31 1.58 9.97 4.98
CA PHE A 31 2.77 9.43 4.33
C PHE A 31 3.39 8.33 5.20
N ARG A 32 3.10 7.06 4.87
CA ARG A 32 3.56 5.91 5.64
C ARG A 32 4.80 5.26 5.03
N VAL A 33 5.81 5.04 5.86
CA VAL A 33 7.03 4.30 5.52
C VAL A 33 7.11 3.02 6.35
N VAL A 34 7.43 1.90 5.72
CA VAL A 34 7.60 0.60 6.37
C VAL A 34 9.01 0.09 6.11
N CYS A 35 9.69 -0.40 7.15
CA CYS A 35 10.94 -1.13 7.04
C CYS A 35 10.74 -2.53 7.59
N TRP A 36 11.04 -3.57 6.80
CA TRP A 36 10.75 -4.94 7.17
C TRP A 36 11.88 -5.89 6.78
N ASN A 37 12.37 -6.68 7.74
CA ASN A 37 13.20 -7.85 7.46
C ASN A 37 12.31 -9.05 7.07
N VAL A 38 12.44 -9.54 5.83
CA VAL A 38 11.62 -10.62 5.28
C VAL A 38 12.22 -12.03 5.50
N GLU A 39 13.22 -12.14 6.38
CA GLU A 39 13.82 -13.40 6.84
C GLU A 39 14.30 -14.28 5.67
N ASN A 40 15.32 -13.83 4.94
CA ASN A 40 15.89 -14.45 3.73
C ASN A 40 14.88 -14.67 2.57
N LEU A 41 14.58 -13.62 1.80
CA LEU A 41 13.84 -13.73 0.53
C LEU A 41 14.82 -13.94 -0.63
N PHE A 42 15.13 -15.21 -0.90
CA PHE A 42 16.14 -15.65 -1.85
C PHE A 42 15.50 -16.11 -3.17
N ASP A 43 16.22 -15.90 -4.26
CA ASP A 43 15.99 -16.50 -5.56
C ASP A 43 16.12 -18.03 -5.45
N THR A 44 15.56 -18.72 -6.43
CA THR A 44 15.67 -20.19 -6.56
C THR A 44 16.83 -20.61 -7.47
N ARG A 45 17.52 -19.63 -8.07
CA ARG A 45 18.65 -19.83 -8.97
C ARG A 45 19.95 -19.57 -8.22
N HIS A 46 20.86 -20.53 -8.31
CA HIS A 46 22.16 -20.44 -7.65
C HIS A 46 23.03 -19.32 -8.24
N ASP A 47 23.56 -18.47 -7.37
CA ASP A 47 24.66 -17.56 -7.68
C ASP A 47 25.94 -18.02 -6.97
N SER A 48 26.94 -18.46 -7.76
CA SER A 48 28.24 -18.95 -7.26
C SER A 48 29.04 -17.94 -6.42
N LEU A 49 28.68 -16.66 -6.46
CA LEU A 49 29.32 -15.61 -5.64
C LEU A 49 28.61 -15.40 -4.30
N LYS A 50 27.52 -16.13 -4.04
CA LYS A 50 26.66 -16.02 -2.86
C LYS A 50 26.67 -17.32 -2.07
N ARG A 51 26.20 -17.23 -0.81
CA ARG A 51 26.03 -18.38 0.08
C ARG A 51 24.54 -18.73 0.19
N ASP A 52 23.96 -19.12 -0.93
CA ASP A 52 22.53 -19.37 -1.15
C ASP A 52 22.20 -20.87 -1.26
N GLU A 53 23.18 -21.76 -1.11
CA GLU A 53 23.04 -23.21 -1.30
C GLU A 53 21.92 -23.83 -0.45
N ASP A 54 21.69 -23.28 0.75
CA ASP A 54 20.59 -23.67 1.63
C ASP A 54 19.20 -23.34 1.04
N PHE A 55 19.12 -22.37 0.14
CA PHE A 55 17.90 -21.88 -0.51
C PHE A 55 17.84 -22.27 -1.99
N LEU A 56 18.33 -23.46 -2.34
CA LEU A 56 18.14 -24.04 -3.67
C LEU A 56 17.05 -25.13 -3.68
N PRO A 57 16.46 -25.43 -4.85
CA PRO A 57 15.50 -26.53 -4.97
C PRO A 57 16.07 -27.89 -4.55
N THR A 58 17.37 -28.09 -4.77
CA THR A 58 18.13 -29.31 -4.42
C THR A 58 18.62 -29.34 -2.98
N SER A 59 18.46 -28.24 -2.23
CA SER A 59 18.94 -28.16 -0.84
C SER A 59 18.09 -28.99 0.11
N PHE A 60 18.59 -29.19 1.33
CA PHE A 60 17.80 -29.80 2.40
C PHE A 60 16.50 -29.02 2.69
N ARG A 61 16.53 -27.68 2.54
CA ARG A 61 15.35 -26.84 2.74
C ARG A 61 14.34 -26.97 1.61
N ARG A 62 14.71 -27.53 0.45
CA ARG A 62 13.85 -27.68 -0.73
C ARG A 62 13.19 -26.35 -1.08
N TRP A 63 14.00 -25.35 -1.41
CA TRP A 63 13.50 -24.04 -1.83
C TRP A 63 13.12 -24.07 -3.31
N TYR A 64 12.03 -24.78 -3.63
CA TYR A 64 11.48 -24.84 -4.99
C TYR A 64 10.64 -23.61 -5.31
N TYR A 65 10.46 -23.37 -6.61
CA TYR A 65 9.78 -22.19 -7.16
C TYR A 65 8.41 -21.91 -6.52
N GLU A 66 7.65 -22.94 -6.15
CA GLU A 66 6.33 -22.72 -5.55
C GLU A 66 6.40 -22.12 -4.14
N ARG A 67 7.41 -22.48 -3.33
CA ARG A 67 7.62 -21.86 -2.01
C ARG A 67 8.11 -20.44 -2.12
N TYR A 68 8.95 -20.18 -3.11
CA TYR A 68 9.39 -18.84 -3.45
C TYR A 68 8.20 -17.94 -3.81
N LYS A 69 7.33 -18.37 -4.73
CA LYS A 69 6.10 -17.64 -5.07
C LYS A 69 5.16 -17.47 -3.89
N GLU A 70 4.97 -18.52 -3.08
CA GLU A 70 4.13 -18.44 -1.88
C GLU A 70 4.67 -17.38 -0.92
N LYS A 71 5.99 -17.35 -0.71
CA LYS A 71 6.63 -16.33 0.13
C LYS A 71 6.46 -14.92 -0.47
N LEU A 72 6.65 -14.74 -1.78
CA LEU A 72 6.38 -13.45 -2.44
C LEU A 72 4.93 -13.00 -2.22
N ALA A 73 3.96 -13.90 -2.40
CA ALA A 73 2.55 -13.60 -2.20
C ALA A 73 2.24 -13.22 -0.74
N HIS A 74 2.88 -13.88 0.23
CA HIS A 74 2.75 -13.53 1.65
C HIS A 74 3.37 -12.17 1.97
N VAL A 75 4.56 -11.87 1.43
CA VAL A 75 5.22 -10.56 1.57
C VAL A 75 4.35 -9.44 0.98
N ALA A 76 3.88 -9.62 -0.25
CA ALA A 76 3.00 -8.67 -0.92
C ALA A 76 1.69 -8.45 -0.14
N ARG A 77 1.09 -9.53 0.38
CA ARG A 77 -0.12 -9.46 1.21
C ARG A 77 0.13 -8.63 2.46
N VAL A 78 1.19 -8.90 3.21
CA VAL A 78 1.53 -8.15 4.43
C VAL A 78 1.70 -6.66 4.12
N ILE A 79 2.43 -6.31 3.06
CA ILE A 79 2.62 -4.92 2.63
C ILE A 79 1.26 -4.26 2.32
N ALA A 80 0.42 -4.94 1.52
CA ALA A 80 -0.90 -4.42 1.13
C ALA A 80 -1.85 -4.25 2.32
N THR A 81 -1.72 -5.09 3.36
CA THR A 81 -2.57 -5.06 4.56
C THR A 81 -1.93 -4.34 5.75
N THR A 82 -0.77 -3.68 5.57
CA THR A 82 -0.08 -2.97 6.68
C THR A 82 -0.88 -1.76 7.18
N ALA A 83 -1.90 -1.33 6.46
CA ALA A 83 -2.72 -0.19 6.79
C ALA A 83 -4.20 -0.45 6.53
N GLU A 84 -5.06 0.06 7.41
CA GLU A 84 -6.51 -0.10 7.28
C GLU A 84 -7.11 0.66 6.09
N LYS A 85 -6.53 1.82 5.73
CA LYS A 85 -7.09 2.72 4.70
C LYS A 85 -6.18 2.94 3.49
N HIS A 86 -4.87 3.03 3.71
CA HIS A 86 -3.91 3.50 2.68
C HIS A 86 -2.64 2.66 2.70
N ILE A 87 -2.30 2.00 1.59
CA ILE A 87 -1.03 1.26 1.46
C ILE A 87 0.18 2.15 1.79
N PRO A 88 1.29 1.59 2.29
CA PRO A 88 2.50 2.36 2.54
C PRO A 88 2.99 3.10 1.30
N ALA A 89 3.42 4.35 1.46
CA ALA A 89 3.99 5.16 0.38
C ALA A 89 5.42 4.73 0.03
N LEU A 90 6.15 4.16 1.00
CA LEU A 90 7.49 3.64 0.82
C LEU A 90 7.69 2.37 1.66
N VAL A 91 8.29 1.35 1.07
CA VAL A 91 8.65 0.10 1.74
C VAL A 91 10.13 -0.19 1.52
N GLY A 92 10.89 -0.32 2.61
CA GLY A 92 12.26 -0.82 2.63
C GLY A 92 12.29 -2.27 3.11
N LEU A 93 12.91 -3.17 2.35
CA LEU A 93 13.06 -4.57 2.72
C LEU A 93 14.51 -4.91 3.03
N CYS A 94 14.73 -5.70 4.07
CA CYS A 94 16.03 -6.30 4.42
C CYS A 94 16.04 -7.80 4.12
N GLU A 95 17.23 -8.36 3.93
CA GLU A 95 17.43 -9.79 3.59
C GLU A 95 16.76 -10.23 2.28
N VAL A 96 16.72 -9.32 1.32
CA VAL A 96 16.42 -9.64 -0.08
C VAL A 96 17.74 -9.94 -0.79
N GLU A 97 17.81 -11.07 -1.47
CA GLU A 97 19.07 -11.54 -2.06
C GLU A 97 19.57 -10.67 -3.22
N ASN A 98 18.68 -10.33 -4.17
CA ASN A 98 19.05 -9.67 -5.42
C ASN A 98 17.87 -8.90 -6.07
N GLU A 99 18.14 -8.23 -7.19
CA GLU A 99 17.15 -7.43 -7.90
C GLU A 99 16.01 -8.24 -8.55
N ASN A 100 16.25 -9.49 -8.96
CA ASN A 100 15.21 -10.33 -9.57
C ASN A 100 14.10 -10.60 -8.57
N VAL A 101 14.46 -10.84 -7.31
CA VAL A 101 13.51 -11.01 -6.22
C VAL A 101 12.61 -9.78 -6.04
N MET A 102 13.19 -8.57 -6.11
CA MET A 102 12.41 -7.32 -6.04
C MET A 102 11.52 -7.12 -7.27
N ARG A 103 12.00 -7.50 -8.46
CA ARG A 103 11.21 -7.44 -9.70
C ARG A 103 10.03 -8.40 -9.66
N ASP A 104 10.22 -9.59 -9.11
CA ASP A 104 9.15 -10.58 -9.00
C ASP A 104 8.14 -10.23 -7.90
N LEU A 105 8.57 -9.55 -6.82
CA LEU A 105 7.65 -9.03 -5.79
C LEU A 105 6.72 -7.91 -6.30
N THR A 106 7.11 -7.18 -7.34
CA THR A 106 6.40 -6.00 -7.85
C THR A 106 5.55 -6.26 -9.10
N ARG A 107 5.41 -7.53 -9.50
CA ARG A 107 4.59 -7.97 -10.63
C ARG A 107 3.27 -8.57 -10.16
#